data_AF-A0A959YGG1-F1
#
_entry.id   AF-A0A959YGG1-F1
#
_cell.length_a   1.000
_cell.length_b   1.000
_cell.length_c   1.000
_cell.angle_alpha   90.00
_cell.angle_beta   90.00
_cell.angle_gamma   90.00
#
_symmetry.space_group_name_H-M   'P 1'
#
loop_
_entity.id
_entity.type
_entity.pdbx_description
1 polymer ?
#
loop_
_entity_poly.entity_id
_entity_poly.type
_entity_poly.pdbx_seq_one_letter_code
_entity_poly.pdbx_strand_id
1 'polypeptide(L)'
;DVFVVDLGFSAFGLPLGLRKVRPDAVDADACTFTVADLDGSNVRQVVVPKDPACGYTYFTFTNDAVVAIEPPLGTWDIVLTQYTHQFYVPFLPYIVSGVLTDPRHTRVARIPSADFDQVVLGDTLYHPFQLWRNVIGYDWKDYDFDIGAYTVFPQQVYLVEDTDGRHFKLHFLDFYDSLGQVGCPRFAFEEL
;
A
#
# COMPACT_ATOMS: atom_id res chain seq x y z
N ASP A 1 13.42 -24.14 -3.11
CA ASP A 1 12.15 -24.69 -2.58
C ASP A 1 10.97 -24.33 -3.46
N VAL A 2 9.87 -25.09 -3.35
CA VAL A 2 8.59 -24.80 -4.02
C VAL A 2 7.62 -24.27 -2.98
N PHE A 3 6.97 -23.16 -3.28
CA PHE A 3 5.99 -22.51 -2.41
C PHE A 3 4.59 -22.64 -3.00
N VAL A 4 3.58 -22.67 -2.11
CA VAL A 4 2.19 -22.42 -2.50
C VAL A 4 1.90 -20.97 -2.18
N VAL A 5 1.56 -20.20 -3.21
CA VAL A 5 1.23 -18.78 -3.11
C VAL A 5 -0.29 -18.64 -3.19
N ASP A 6 -0.87 -17.99 -2.18
CA ASP A 6 -2.24 -17.50 -2.26
C ASP A 6 -2.27 -16.21 -3.09
N LEU A 7 -3.04 -16.23 -4.17
CA LEU A 7 -3.14 -15.10 -5.10
C LEU A 7 -4.05 -13.98 -4.56
N GLY A 8 -4.66 -14.18 -3.40
CA GLY A 8 -5.49 -13.19 -2.73
C GLY A 8 -6.87 -13.08 -3.35
N PHE A 9 -7.40 -11.86 -3.41
CA PHE A 9 -8.78 -11.58 -3.81
C PHE A 9 -8.83 -10.52 -4.90
N SER A 10 -9.83 -10.61 -5.77
CA SER A 10 -10.13 -9.57 -6.75
C SER A 10 -10.73 -8.34 -6.08
N ALA A 11 -10.90 -7.25 -6.85
CA ALA A 11 -11.60 -6.04 -6.39
C ALA A 11 -13.06 -6.28 -5.95
N PHE A 12 -13.66 -7.42 -6.35
CA PHE A 12 -14.99 -7.83 -5.92
C PHE A 12 -14.98 -8.77 -4.71
N GLY A 13 -13.82 -8.97 -4.08
CA GLY A 13 -13.66 -9.88 -2.94
C GLY A 13 -13.76 -11.37 -3.32
N LEU A 14 -13.50 -11.73 -4.58
CA LEU A 14 -13.51 -13.13 -5.03
C LEU A 14 -12.10 -13.73 -4.92
N PRO A 15 -11.91 -14.93 -4.36
CA PRO A 15 -10.61 -15.59 -4.32
C PRO A 15 -10.01 -15.76 -5.71
N LEU A 16 -8.74 -15.39 -5.87
CA LEU A 16 -7.96 -15.56 -7.11
C LEU A 16 -7.29 -16.94 -7.20
N GLY A 17 -7.39 -17.73 -6.13
CA GLY A 17 -6.91 -19.10 -6.08
C GLY A 17 -5.47 -19.22 -5.60
N LEU A 18 -4.90 -20.41 -5.78
CA LEU A 18 -3.57 -20.76 -5.30
C LEU A 18 -2.67 -21.17 -6.47
N ARG A 19 -1.36 -20.93 -6.33
CA ARG A 19 -0.37 -21.35 -7.32
C ARG A 19 0.87 -21.96 -6.71
N LYS A 20 1.42 -23.01 -7.33
CA LYS A 20 2.78 -23.46 -7.02
C LYS A 20 3.76 -22.54 -7.72
N VAL A 21 4.71 -21.99 -6.96
CA VAL A 21 5.76 -21.11 -7.47
C VAL A 21 7.10 -21.57 -6.93
N ARG A 22 8.07 -21.76 -7.83
CA ARG A 22 9.47 -22.00 -7.51
C ARG A 22 10.29 -20.83 -8.05
N PRO A 23 10.84 -19.96 -7.20
CA PRO A 23 11.84 -18.99 -7.62
C PRO A 23 13.03 -19.72 -8.26
N ASP A 24 13.41 -19.32 -9.48
CA ASP A 24 14.55 -19.93 -10.18
C ASP A 24 15.77 -19.00 -10.12
N ALA A 25 15.60 -17.71 -10.46
CA ALA A 25 16.67 -16.71 -10.46
C ALA A 25 16.15 -15.28 -10.33
N VAL A 26 16.98 -14.38 -9.81
CA VAL A 26 16.77 -12.92 -9.84
C VAL A 26 18.09 -12.24 -10.16
N ASP A 27 18.06 -11.30 -11.10
CA ASP A 27 19.21 -10.47 -11.47
C ASP A 27 18.79 -8.99 -11.54
N ALA A 28 19.62 -8.12 -12.13
CA ALA A 28 19.33 -6.69 -12.24
C ALA A 28 18.13 -6.38 -13.15
N ASP A 29 17.84 -7.26 -14.11
CA ASP A 29 16.92 -7.01 -15.23
C ASP A 29 15.61 -7.81 -15.11
N ALA A 30 15.59 -8.93 -14.39
CA ALA A 30 14.42 -9.79 -14.33
C ALA A 30 14.30 -10.64 -13.04
N CYS A 31 13.09 -11.13 -12.82
CA CYS A 31 12.78 -12.24 -11.91
C CYS A 31 12.29 -13.43 -12.75
N THR A 32 12.91 -14.59 -12.57
CA THR A 32 12.55 -15.84 -13.25
C THR A 32 12.05 -16.86 -12.24
N PHE A 33 10.90 -17.46 -12.51
CA PHE A 33 10.31 -18.48 -11.65
C PHE A 33 9.52 -19.51 -12.46
N THR A 34 9.46 -20.73 -11.96
CA THR A 34 8.66 -21.83 -12.51
C THR A 34 7.35 -21.91 -11.75
N VAL A 35 6.23 -22.03 -12.49
CA VAL A 35 4.87 -22.10 -11.93
C VAL A 35 4.20 -23.40 -12.33
N ALA A 36 3.24 -23.85 -11.52
CA ALA A 36 2.39 -25.00 -11.84
C ALA A 36 1.01 -24.88 -11.15
N ASP A 37 0.03 -25.64 -11.64
CA ASP A 37 -1.21 -25.92 -10.91
C ASP A 37 -0.92 -26.71 -9.62
N LEU A 38 -1.88 -26.71 -8.69
CA LEU A 38 -1.74 -27.44 -7.42
C LEU A 38 -1.61 -28.96 -7.62
N ASP A 39 -2.21 -29.52 -8.66
CA ASP A 39 -2.07 -30.93 -9.05
C ASP A 39 -0.72 -31.24 -9.72
N GLY A 40 0.11 -30.21 -9.97
CA GLY A 40 1.40 -30.34 -10.63
C GLY A 40 1.35 -30.27 -12.16
N SER A 41 0.18 -30.04 -12.75
CA SER A 41 0.03 -29.80 -14.19
C SER A 41 0.43 -28.37 -14.58
N ASN A 42 0.47 -28.10 -15.89
CA ASN A 42 0.80 -26.79 -16.49
C ASN A 42 2.10 -26.15 -15.97
N VAL A 43 3.13 -26.98 -15.80
CA VAL A 43 4.47 -26.52 -15.44
C VAL A 43 5.02 -25.65 -16.56
N ARG A 44 5.37 -24.40 -16.23
CA ARG A 44 5.99 -23.47 -17.17
C ARG A 44 6.91 -22.51 -16.44
N GLN A 45 7.88 -21.98 -17.17
CA GLN A 45 8.74 -20.91 -16.67
C GLN A 45 8.14 -19.55 -17.05
N VAL A 46 8.23 -18.60 -16.13
CA VAL A 46 7.84 -17.20 -16.30
C VAL A 46 9.06 -16.34 -16.07
N VAL A 47 9.25 -15.36 -16.95
CA VAL A 47 10.27 -14.30 -16.82
C VAL A 47 9.54 -12.97 -16.73
N VAL A 48 9.72 -12.27 -15.61
CA VAL A 48 9.14 -10.96 -15.36
C VAL A 48 10.26 -9.93 -15.45
N PRO A 49 10.34 -9.12 -16.53
CA PRO A 49 11.34 -8.07 -16.65
C PRO A 49 11.07 -6.96 -15.63
N LYS A 50 12.12 -6.44 -15.01
CA LYS A 50 12.06 -5.28 -14.13
C LYS A 50 11.90 -4.02 -14.97
N ASP A 51 11.00 -3.14 -14.53
CA ASP A 51 10.81 -1.84 -15.14
C ASP A 51 11.57 -0.77 -14.33
N PRO A 52 12.64 -0.15 -14.87
CA PRO A 52 13.38 0.88 -14.15
C PRO A 52 12.56 2.17 -13.96
N ALA A 53 11.47 2.36 -14.72
CA ALA A 53 10.60 3.52 -14.57
C ALA A 53 9.62 3.39 -13.39
N CYS A 54 9.49 2.20 -12.79
CA CYS A 54 8.56 1.93 -11.69
C CYS A 54 9.30 1.45 -10.42
N GLY A 55 8.66 1.62 -9.27
CA GLY A 55 9.12 1.11 -7.98
C GLY A 55 9.12 -0.42 -7.93
N TYR A 56 8.11 -1.04 -8.55
CA TYR A 56 7.95 -2.47 -8.72
C TYR A 56 7.41 -2.82 -10.10
N THR A 57 7.70 -4.05 -10.54
CA THR A 57 6.99 -4.69 -11.64
C THR A 57 5.93 -5.62 -11.08
N TYR A 58 4.70 -5.50 -11.55
CA TYR A 58 3.56 -6.30 -11.13
C TYR A 58 3.25 -7.36 -12.17
N PHE A 59 3.05 -8.59 -11.71
CA PHE A 59 2.72 -9.74 -12.55
C PHE A 59 1.43 -10.39 -12.05
N THR A 60 0.57 -10.82 -12.97
CA THR A 60 -0.63 -11.58 -12.67
C THR A 60 -0.60 -12.97 -13.32
N PHE A 61 -1.05 -13.98 -12.58
CA PHE A 61 -1.21 -15.35 -13.07
C PHE A 61 -2.50 -15.56 -13.86
N THR A 62 -3.43 -14.60 -13.89
CA THR A 62 -4.72 -14.74 -14.58
C THR A 62 -4.53 -14.84 -16.11
N ASN A 63 -3.57 -14.09 -16.65
CA ASN A 63 -3.24 -14.09 -18.08
C ASN A 63 -1.72 -14.10 -18.34
N ASP A 64 -0.92 -14.44 -17.32
CA ASP A 64 0.54 -14.48 -17.35
C ASP A 64 1.18 -13.20 -17.92
N ALA A 65 0.72 -12.05 -17.43
CA ALA A 65 1.17 -10.76 -17.94
C ALA A 65 1.74 -9.86 -16.84
N VAL A 66 2.70 -9.03 -17.25
CA VAL A 66 3.03 -7.81 -16.52
C VAL A 66 1.88 -6.82 -16.66
N VAL A 67 1.51 -6.17 -15.56
CA VAL A 67 0.41 -5.20 -15.50
C VAL A 67 0.90 -3.86 -14.95
N ALA A 68 0.37 -2.77 -15.50
CA ALA A 68 0.64 -1.42 -15.03
C ALA A 68 -0.28 -1.09 -13.85
N ILE A 69 0.28 -1.06 -12.63
CA ILE A 69 -0.47 -0.76 -11.40
C ILE A 69 -0.13 0.61 -10.84
N GLU A 70 1.16 0.98 -10.84
CA GLU A 70 1.59 2.26 -10.28
C GLU A 70 2.06 3.24 -11.37
N PRO A 71 1.94 4.56 -11.15
CA PRO A 71 2.50 5.56 -12.05
C PRO A 71 4.04 5.53 -12.04
N PRO A 72 4.69 6.14 -13.05
CA PRO A 72 6.15 6.25 -13.11
C PRO A 72 6.74 6.89 -11.85
N LEU A 73 7.94 6.46 -11.47
CA LEU A 73 8.68 7.00 -10.33
C LEU A 73 8.87 8.51 -10.43
N GLY A 74 8.75 9.21 -9.30
CA GLY A 74 8.91 10.66 -9.23
C GLY A 74 7.74 11.45 -9.85
N THR A 75 6.65 10.80 -10.24
CA THR A 75 5.44 11.50 -10.74
C THR A 75 4.29 11.53 -9.73
N TRP A 76 4.49 10.92 -8.56
CA TRP A 76 3.49 10.81 -7.50
C TRP A 76 4.16 10.55 -6.16
N ASP A 77 3.54 11.01 -5.07
CA ASP A 77 4.06 10.79 -3.71
C ASP A 77 3.11 9.93 -2.89
N ILE A 78 1.80 10.23 -2.97
CA ILE A 78 0.74 9.52 -2.26
C ILE A 78 -0.42 9.18 -3.19
N VAL A 79 -1.07 8.04 -2.96
CA VAL A 79 -2.30 7.64 -3.64
C VAL A 79 -3.32 7.14 -2.62
N LEU A 80 -4.54 7.63 -2.73
CA LEU A 80 -5.69 7.14 -1.97
C LEU A 80 -6.34 6.05 -2.81
N THR A 81 -6.35 4.81 -2.31
CA THR A 81 -6.82 3.67 -3.08
C THR A 81 -7.34 2.54 -2.18
N GLN A 82 -8.03 1.59 -2.80
CA GLN A 82 -8.37 0.32 -2.16
C GLN A 82 -7.24 -0.69 -2.34
N TYR A 83 -6.95 -1.44 -1.29
CA TYR A 83 -6.00 -2.55 -1.33
C TYR A 83 -6.34 -3.60 -0.27
N THR A 84 -5.83 -4.81 -0.46
CA THR A 84 -5.98 -5.88 0.53
C THR A 84 -4.95 -5.71 1.64
N HIS A 85 -5.42 -5.58 2.87
CA HIS A 85 -4.59 -5.66 4.07
C HIS A 85 -4.73 -7.04 4.71
N GLN A 86 -3.60 -7.64 5.12
CA GLN A 86 -3.59 -8.89 5.87
C GLN A 86 -3.66 -8.58 7.36
N PHE A 87 -4.82 -8.79 7.97
CA PHE A 87 -4.93 -8.82 9.42
C PHE A 87 -4.35 -10.13 9.95
N TYR A 88 -3.67 -10.06 11.09
CA TYR A 88 -3.11 -11.24 11.76
C TYR A 88 -3.92 -11.64 13.00
N VAL A 89 -4.82 -10.77 13.46
CA VAL A 89 -5.70 -11.00 14.62
C VAL A 89 -7.10 -10.41 14.33
N PRO A 90 -8.10 -11.23 13.93
CA PRO A 90 -7.94 -12.59 13.43
C PRO A 90 -7.15 -12.61 12.11
N PHE A 91 -6.62 -13.78 11.74
CA PHE A 91 -5.93 -13.94 10.46
C PHE A 91 -6.93 -13.84 9.30
N LEU A 92 -7.01 -12.67 8.66
CA LEU A 92 -8.03 -12.37 7.66
C LEU A 92 -7.50 -11.34 6.64
N PRO A 93 -7.43 -11.69 5.34
CA PRO A 93 -7.28 -10.69 4.29
C PRO A 93 -8.58 -9.89 4.14
N TYR A 94 -8.47 -8.56 4.10
CA TYR A 94 -9.63 -7.68 3.99
C TYR A 94 -9.33 -6.46 3.12
N ILE A 95 -10.31 -6.05 2.32
CA ILE A 95 -10.19 -4.88 1.45
C ILE A 95 -10.39 -3.62 2.30
N VAL A 96 -9.36 -2.79 2.36
CA VAL A 96 -9.39 -1.50 3.06
C VAL A 96 -9.26 -0.36 2.05
N SER A 97 -9.77 0.81 2.40
CA SER A 97 -9.47 2.06 1.68
C SER A 97 -8.44 2.82 2.49
N GLY A 98 -7.28 3.13 1.91
CA GLY A 98 -6.18 3.77 2.63
C GLY A 98 -5.29 4.57 1.70
N VAL A 99 -4.11 4.95 2.21
CA VAL A 99 -3.10 5.70 1.48
C VAL A 99 -1.82 4.89 1.34
N LEU A 100 -1.33 4.81 0.12
CA LEU A 100 -0.04 4.22 -0.23
C LEU A 100 0.90 5.30 -0.75
N THR A 101 2.20 5.13 -0.56
CA THR A 101 3.22 6.09 -1.04
C THR A 101 4.11 5.51 -2.14
N ASP A 102 4.82 6.39 -2.87
CA ASP A 102 5.93 6.00 -3.75
C ASP A 102 6.93 5.20 -2.89
N PRO A 103 7.19 3.92 -3.23
CA PRO A 103 8.05 3.05 -2.42
C PRO A 103 9.54 3.41 -2.45
N ARG A 104 10.00 4.27 -3.36
CA ARG A 104 11.43 4.55 -3.55
C ARG A 104 11.86 5.93 -3.12
N HIS A 105 10.98 6.93 -3.22
CA HIS A 105 11.37 8.32 -3.02
C HIS A 105 10.57 9.02 -1.90
N THR A 106 9.32 8.63 -1.68
CA THR A 106 8.52 9.20 -0.61
C THR A 106 8.74 8.43 0.68
N ARG A 107 9.09 9.14 1.75
CA ARG A 107 9.19 8.56 3.09
C ARG A 107 8.30 9.28 4.07
N VAL A 108 7.71 8.52 4.98
CA VAL A 108 6.71 9.03 5.92
C VAL A 108 7.10 8.69 7.35
N ALA A 109 6.93 9.65 8.25
CA ALA A 109 6.96 9.46 9.68
C ALA A 109 5.56 9.66 10.25
N ARG A 110 5.11 8.75 11.12
CA ARG A 110 3.84 8.87 11.83
C ARG A 110 4.10 9.43 13.23
N ILE A 111 3.49 10.56 13.52
CA ILE A 111 3.50 11.23 14.82
C ILE A 111 2.14 10.98 15.48
N PRO A 112 2.03 9.99 16.39
CA PRO A 112 0.77 9.66 17.04
C PRO A 112 0.43 10.67 18.14
N SER A 113 -0.87 10.88 18.38
CA SER A 113 -1.38 11.68 19.51
C SER A 113 -0.82 13.11 19.57
N ALA A 114 -0.66 13.75 18.43
CA ALA A 114 -0.08 15.09 18.29
C ALA A 114 -1.13 16.16 17.94
N ASP A 115 -0.81 17.41 18.29
CA ASP A 115 -1.48 18.59 17.76
C ASP A 115 -0.84 18.99 16.44
N PHE A 116 -1.63 19.06 15.37
CA PHE A 116 -1.16 19.32 14.01
C PHE A 116 -0.36 20.63 13.90
N ASP A 117 -0.74 21.66 14.65
CA ASP A 117 -0.07 22.95 14.60
C ASP A 117 1.30 22.94 15.30
N GLN A 118 1.55 21.98 16.18
CA GLN A 118 2.79 21.87 16.96
C GLN A 118 3.79 20.88 16.36
N VAL A 119 3.38 20.04 15.39
CA VAL A 119 4.28 19.08 14.74
C VAL A 119 5.30 19.82 13.87
N VAL A 120 6.57 19.46 14.04
CA VAL A 120 7.72 20.04 13.32
C VAL A 120 8.63 18.93 12.77
N LEU A 121 9.48 19.27 11.81
CA LEU A 121 10.40 18.29 11.20
C LEU A 121 11.32 17.60 12.24
N GLY A 122 11.64 18.29 13.35
CA GLY A 122 12.45 17.74 14.45
C GLY A 122 11.83 16.53 15.15
N ASP A 123 10.51 16.32 15.06
CA ASP A 123 9.84 15.16 15.67
C ASP A 123 10.30 13.84 15.05
N THR A 124 10.88 13.89 13.85
CA THR A 124 11.48 12.73 13.18
C THR A 124 12.67 12.12 13.91
N LEU A 125 13.27 12.84 14.86
CA LEU A 125 14.30 12.28 15.76
C LEU A 125 13.75 11.18 16.67
N TYR A 126 12.46 11.27 17.04
CA TYR A 126 11.77 10.30 17.88
C TYR A 126 10.86 9.38 17.08
N HIS A 127 10.36 9.86 15.94
CA HIS A 127 9.50 9.14 15.01
C HIS A 127 10.14 9.11 13.62
N PRO A 128 11.14 8.24 13.38
CA PRO A 128 11.93 8.29 12.16
C PRO A 128 11.11 8.01 10.91
N PHE A 129 11.51 8.63 9.80
CA PHE A 129 10.97 8.34 8.49
C PHE A 129 11.10 6.88 8.11
N GLN A 130 10.11 6.41 7.37
CA GLN A 130 9.98 5.04 6.91
C GLN A 130 9.67 5.01 5.41
N LEU A 131 10.20 4.00 4.72
CA LEU A 131 9.96 3.73 3.29
C LEU A 131 8.84 2.69 3.08
N TRP A 132 8.16 2.25 4.14
CA TRP A 132 7.01 1.36 3.98
C TRP A 132 5.88 2.12 3.29
N ARG A 133 5.31 1.57 2.21
CA ARG A 133 4.28 2.27 1.43
C ARG A 133 3.04 2.61 2.21
N ASN A 134 2.73 1.82 3.23
CA ASN A 134 1.50 1.89 4.01
C ASN A 134 1.70 2.51 5.39
N VAL A 135 2.71 3.39 5.58
CA VAL A 135 2.89 4.12 6.85
C VAL A 135 1.69 5.00 7.18
N ILE A 136 1.11 5.66 6.16
CA ILE A 136 -0.19 6.34 6.31
C ILE A 136 -1.31 5.30 6.37
N GLY A 137 -1.32 4.38 5.41
CA GLY A 137 -2.13 3.17 5.48
C GLY A 137 -3.63 3.44 5.52
N TYR A 138 -4.37 2.54 6.16
CA TYR A 138 -5.82 2.66 6.32
C TYR A 138 -6.22 3.16 7.72
N ASP A 139 -5.30 3.08 8.69
CA ASP A 139 -5.51 3.16 10.14
C ASP A 139 -5.43 4.58 10.70
N TRP A 140 -5.42 5.58 9.81
CA TRP A 140 -5.79 6.97 10.13
C TRP A 140 -7.29 7.11 10.49
N LYS A 141 -8.07 6.06 10.26
CA LYS A 141 -9.46 5.88 10.70
C LYS A 141 -9.70 4.46 11.17
N ASP A 142 -10.78 4.26 11.89
CA ASP A 142 -11.28 2.96 12.33
C ASP A 142 -12.78 2.83 12.07
N TYR A 143 -13.27 1.60 11.92
CA TYR A 143 -14.69 1.32 11.76
C TYR A 143 -15.26 0.80 13.08
N ASP A 144 -16.17 1.54 13.67
CA ASP A 144 -16.90 1.13 14.87
C ASP A 144 -18.11 0.27 14.46
N PHE A 145 -18.08 -1.00 14.86
CA PHE A 145 -19.13 -1.98 14.54
C PHE A 145 -20.41 -1.80 15.35
N ASP A 146 -20.35 -1.16 16.52
CA ASP A 146 -21.52 -0.95 17.38
C ASP A 146 -22.41 0.15 16.82
N ILE A 147 -21.81 1.21 16.27
CA ILE A 147 -22.54 2.33 15.65
C ILE A 147 -22.60 2.24 14.11
N GLY A 148 -21.80 1.38 13.50
CA GLY A 148 -21.76 1.18 12.04
C GLY A 148 -21.17 2.38 11.27
N ALA A 149 -20.14 3.02 11.81
CA ALA A 149 -19.55 4.22 11.23
C ALA A 149 -18.03 4.27 11.36
N TYR A 150 -17.38 5.02 10.47
CA TYR A 150 -15.96 5.30 10.53
C TYR A 150 -15.67 6.51 11.43
N THR A 151 -14.67 6.37 12.29
CA THR A 151 -14.09 7.47 13.08
C THR A 151 -12.69 7.76 12.57
N VAL A 152 -12.41 9.03 12.25
CA VAL A 152 -11.07 9.49 11.87
C VAL A 152 -10.28 9.85 13.12
N PHE A 153 -8.95 9.74 13.06
CA PHE A 153 -8.04 10.13 14.14
C PHE A 153 -7.20 11.36 13.73
N PRO A 154 -7.72 12.61 13.85
CA PRO A 154 -6.99 13.82 13.43
C PRO A 154 -5.67 14.08 14.14
N GLN A 155 -5.44 13.44 15.29
CA GLN A 155 -4.24 13.54 16.12
C GLN A 155 -3.14 12.59 15.63
N GLN A 156 -3.41 11.78 14.60
CA GLN A 156 -2.38 11.09 13.85
C GLN A 156 -1.88 12.00 12.74
N VAL A 157 -0.72 12.60 12.97
CA VAL A 157 -0.08 13.49 12.01
C VAL A 157 1.02 12.72 11.28
N TYR A 158 1.15 12.99 9.99
CA TYR A 158 2.15 12.38 9.14
C TYR A 158 3.10 13.45 8.66
N LEU A 159 4.39 13.26 8.90
CA LEU A 159 5.44 13.99 8.21
C LEU A 159 5.78 13.23 6.94
N VAL A 160 5.75 13.91 5.80
CA VAL A 160 6.00 13.34 4.47
C VAL A 160 7.16 14.10 3.85
N GLU A 161 8.20 13.38 3.46
CA GLU A 161 9.21 13.89 2.53
C GLU A 161 8.86 13.38 1.14
N ASP A 162 8.62 14.31 0.22
CA ASP A 162 8.19 14.03 -1.14
C ASP A 162 9.36 13.66 -2.07
N THR A 163 9.04 13.35 -3.31
CA THR A 163 9.98 12.99 -4.37
C THR A 163 10.98 14.09 -4.72
N ASP A 164 10.66 15.36 -4.41
CA ASP A 164 11.52 16.54 -4.59
C ASP A 164 12.35 16.88 -3.32
N GLY A 165 12.18 16.12 -2.23
CA GLY A 165 12.84 16.36 -0.95
C GLY A 165 12.22 17.48 -0.10
N ARG A 166 11.00 17.92 -0.44
CA ARG A 166 10.22 18.86 0.36
C ARG A 166 9.50 18.14 1.48
N HIS A 167 9.25 18.86 2.57
CA HIS A 167 8.66 18.30 3.77
C HIS A 167 7.27 18.87 4.00
N PHE A 168 6.32 17.99 4.32
CA PHE A 168 4.95 18.36 4.63
C PHE A 168 4.51 17.70 5.92
N LYS A 169 3.62 18.35 6.66
CA LYS A 169 2.76 17.68 7.64
C LYS A 169 1.37 17.50 7.06
N LEU A 170 0.73 16.37 7.36
CA LEU A 170 -0.61 16.01 6.88
C LEU A 170 -1.40 15.31 7.99
N HIS A 171 -2.71 15.58 8.09
CA HIS A 171 -3.61 14.78 8.92
C HIS A 171 -5.02 14.71 8.32
N PHE A 172 -5.75 13.65 8.66
CA PHE A 172 -7.10 13.42 8.14
C PHE A 172 -8.16 14.07 9.04
N LEU A 173 -9.19 14.61 8.41
CA LEU A 173 -10.29 15.33 9.05
C LEU A 173 -11.62 14.62 8.85
N ASP A 174 -11.78 13.87 7.76
CA ASP A 174 -13.00 13.14 7.45
C ASP A 174 -12.72 11.97 6.49
N PHE A 175 -13.64 11.01 6.45
CA PHE A 175 -13.70 9.95 5.43
C PHE A 175 -14.99 10.02 4.59
N TYR A 176 -15.93 10.87 5.00
CA TYR A 176 -17.20 11.08 4.37
C TYR A 176 -17.24 12.38 3.58
N ASP A 177 -18.06 12.41 2.53
CA ASP A 177 -18.45 13.68 1.90
C ASP A 177 -19.57 14.39 2.69
N SER A 178 -20.01 15.55 2.18
CA SER A 178 -21.10 16.33 2.79
C SER A 178 -22.47 15.62 2.80
N LEU A 179 -22.62 14.51 2.08
CA LEU A 179 -23.84 13.70 2.00
C LEU A 179 -23.72 12.39 2.80
N GLY A 180 -22.58 12.11 3.43
CA GLY A 180 -22.32 10.88 4.18
C GLY A 180 -21.83 9.71 3.32
N GLN A 181 -21.37 9.95 2.09
CA GLN A 181 -20.76 8.91 1.25
C GLN A 181 -19.33 8.61 1.73
N VAL A 182 -19.04 7.32 1.98
CA VAL A 182 -17.69 6.85 2.34
C VAL A 182 -16.72 6.92 1.16
N GLY A 183 -15.43 7.01 1.46
CA GLY A 183 -14.39 7.02 0.41
C GLY A 183 -14.04 8.43 -0.07
N CYS A 184 -14.49 9.46 0.64
CA CYS A 184 -14.29 10.86 0.29
C CYS A 184 -13.46 11.56 1.37
N PRO A 185 -12.19 11.18 1.58
CA PRO A 185 -11.40 11.72 2.66
C PRO A 185 -11.13 13.21 2.49
N ARG A 186 -11.23 13.93 3.60
CA ARG A 186 -10.78 15.30 3.73
C ARG A 186 -9.55 15.32 4.62
N PHE A 187 -8.52 16.04 4.24
CA PHE A 187 -7.29 16.18 5.02
C PHE A 187 -6.79 17.62 4.93
N ALA A 188 -6.01 18.04 5.92
CA ALA A 188 -5.21 19.25 5.85
C ALA A 188 -3.74 18.89 5.67
N PHE A 189 -3.01 19.77 5.00
CA PHE A 189 -1.57 19.64 4.82
C PHE A 189 -0.91 21.03 4.83
N GLU A 190 0.36 21.07 5.22
CA GLU A 190 1.18 22.27 5.27
C GLU A 190 2.64 21.89 4.94
N GLU A 191 3.32 22.71 4.14
CA GLU A 191 4.76 22.57 3.87
C GLU A 191 5.57 23.16 5.04
N LEU A 192 6.66 22.48 5.44
CA LEU A 192 7.49 22.80 6.62
C LEU A 192 8.80 23.50 6.28
#